data_AF-A0A832AT58-F1
#
_entry.id   AF-A0A832AT58-F1
#
_cell.length_a   1.000
_cell.length_b   1.000
_cell.length_c   1.000
_cell.angle_alpha   90.00
_cell.angle_beta   90.00
_cell.angle_gamma   90.00
#
_symmetry.space_group_name_H-M   'P 1'
#
loop_
_entity.id
_entity.type
_entity.pdbx_description
1 polymer ?
#
loop_
_entity_poly.entity_id
_entity_poly.type
_entity_poly.pdbx_seq_one_letter_code
_entity_poly.pdbx_strand_id
1 'polypeptide(L)'
;AVIGAGAKVLGDITIGAYAKVGANSVVVREVPECSTAIGIPAHVIEKGRCKDPFMNNKLPDINKEMFEYLLKRVAILEHILREDNKEVLEQDLQLEHIYESFIQAMKN
;
A
#
# COMPACT_ATOMS: atom_id res chain seq x y z
N ALA A 1 13.55 10.90 15.60
CA ALA A 1 12.61 10.46 14.55
C ALA A 1 12.75 11.37 13.34
N VAL A 2 12.30 10.95 12.16
CA VAL A 2 12.14 11.79 10.96
C VAL A 2 10.65 11.98 10.72
N ILE A 3 10.19 13.21 10.53
CA ILE A 3 8.79 13.52 10.26
C ILE A 3 8.69 14.20 8.89
N GLY A 4 7.96 13.58 7.97
CA GLY A 4 7.73 14.10 6.64
C GLY A 4 6.89 15.37 6.64
N ALA A 5 7.09 16.22 5.62
CA ALA A 5 6.35 17.45 5.47
C ALA A 5 4.83 17.21 5.44
N GLY A 6 4.08 18.04 6.15
CA GLY A 6 2.63 17.96 6.21
C GLY A 6 2.08 16.77 6.99
N ALA A 7 2.90 15.98 7.70
CA ALA A 7 2.39 14.99 8.64
C ALA A 7 1.65 15.66 9.82
N LYS A 8 0.60 15.01 10.32
CA LYS A 8 -0.16 15.45 11.51
C LYS A 8 -0.08 14.36 12.57
N VAL A 9 0.31 14.73 13.77
CA VAL A 9 0.44 13.86 14.94
C VAL A 9 -0.61 14.32 15.94
N LEU A 10 -1.57 13.45 16.27
CA LEU A 10 -2.76 13.83 17.03
C LEU A 10 -2.84 13.01 18.33
N GLY A 11 -2.91 13.72 19.46
CA GLY A 11 -3.05 13.13 20.81
C GLY A 11 -1.74 13.07 21.59
N ASP A 12 -1.81 12.49 22.79
CA ASP A 12 -0.65 12.15 23.62
C ASP A 12 -0.06 10.83 23.12
N ILE A 13 0.76 10.92 22.07
CA ILE A 13 1.38 9.76 21.42
C ILE A 13 2.89 9.91 21.33
N THR A 14 3.61 8.82 21.60
CA THR A 14 5.07 8.75 21.50
C THR A 14 5.50 8.30 20.10
N ILE A 15 6.48 9.02 19.55
CA ILE A 15 7.19 8.63 18.33
C ILE A 15 8.58 8.14 18.73
N GLY A 16 8.81 6.84 18.58
CA GLY A 16 10.03 6.17 19.01
C GLY A 16 11.31 6.67 18.34
N ALA A 17 12.44 6.37 18.97
CA ALA A 17 13.75 6.70 18.43
C ALA A 17 13.93 6.07 17.03
N TYR A 18 14.54 6.83 16.11
CA TYR A 18 14.73 6.40 14.72
C TYR A 18 13.47 6.05 13.92
N ALA A 19 12.27 6.32 14.46
CA ALA A 19 11.04 6.16 13.71
C ALA A 19 10.94 7.18 12.57
N LYS A 20 10.20 6.82 11.51
CA LYS A 20 9.94 7.67 10.34
C LYS A 20 8.44 7.85 10.14
N VAL A 21 7.97 9.08 9.98
CA VAL A 21 6.59 9.40 9.61
C VAL A 21 6.58 9.92 8.18
N GLY A 22 5.76 9.33 7.30
CA GLY A 22 5.65 9.77 5.91
C GLY A 22 5.05 11.16 5.78
N ALA A 23 5.35 11.82 4.65
CA ALA A 23 4.71 13.08 4.31
C ALA A 23 3.18 12.92 4.27
N ASN A 24 2.45 13.96 4.68
CA ASN A 24 0.98 14.00 4.72
C ASN A 24 0.29 12.89 5.54
N SER A 25 1.02 12.10 6.33
CA SER A 25 0.44 11.03 7.14
C SER A 25 -0.29 11.58 8.38
N VAL A 26 -1.32 10.88 8.86
CA VAL A 26 -2.08 11.27 10.06
C VAL A 26 -1.90 10.20 11.13
N VAL A 27 -1.04 10.48 12.11
CA VAL A 27 -0.66 9.55 13.17
C VAL A 27 -1.62 9.74 14.35
N VAL A 28 -2.31 8.65 14.71
CA VAL A 28 -3.31 8.59 15.79
C VAL A 28 -3.02 7.49 16.82
N ARG A 29 -1.84 6.84 16.72
CA ARG A 29 -1.38 5.76 17.60
C ARG A 29 0.13 5.87 17.79
N GLU A 30 0.61 5.25 18.87
CA GLU A 30 2.03 5.07 19.17
C GLU A 30 2.84 4.54 17.98
N VAL A 31 4.03 5.09 17.76
CA VAL A 31 4.94 4.65 16.70
C VAL A 31 6.20 4.08 17.36
N PRO A 32 6.42 2.75 17.32
CA PRO A 32 7.59 2.11 17.91
C PRO A 32 8.93 2.64 17.37
N GLU A 33 10.00 2.42 18.12
CA GLU A 33 11.35 2.72 17.63
C GLU A 33 11.71 1.93 16.36
N CYS A 34 12.60 2.50 15.54
CA CYS A 34 13.04 1.92 14.27
C CYS A 34 11.91 1.53 13.28
N SER A 35 10.70 2.06 13.46
CA SER A 35 9.53 1.75 12.62
C SER A 35 9.21 2.88 11.64
N THR A 36 8.32 2.62 10.69
CA THR A 36 7.84 3.61 9.74
C THR A 36 6.31 3.67 9.77
N ALA A 37 5.76 4.86 9.96
CA ALA A 37 4.33 5.14 9.99
C ALA A 37 3.91 5.97 8.77
N ILE A 38 2.98 5.47 7.96
CA ILE A 38 2.51 6.15 6.75
C ILE A 38 1.00 6.00 6.52
N GLY A 39 0.38 6.96 5.84
CA GLY A 39 -1.03 6.93 5.44
C GLY A 39 -1.97 7.77 6.32
N ILE A 40 -3.25 7.73 5.96
CA ILE A 40 -4.34 8.41 6.68
C ILE A 40 -5.49 7.39 6.89
N PRO A 41 -5.68 6.85 8.11
CA PRO A 41 -4.81 6.97 9.28
C PRO A 41 -3.45 6.27 9.06
N ALA A 42 -2.43 6.68 9.80
CA ALA A 42 -1.09 6.13 9.64
C ALA A 42 -1.00 4.70 10.18
N HIS A 43 -0.48 3.80 9.36
CA HIS A 43 -0.18 2.42 9.71
C HIS A 43 1.31 2.24 9.98
N VAL A 44 1.65 1.58 11.09
CA VAL A 44 3.02 1.22 11.45
C VAL A 44 3.42 -0.04 10.69
N ILE A 45 4.58 0.00 10.05
CA ILE A 45 5.13 -1.11 9.29
C ILE A 45 6.40 -1.57 10.00
N GLU A 46 6.36 -2.78 10.55
CA GLU A 46 7.39 -3.28 11.49
C GLU A 46 8.64 -3.86 10.82
N LYS A 47 8.68 -3.98 9.48
CA LYS A 47 9.81 -4.62 8.80
C LYS A 47 10.20 -3.87 7.54
N GLY A 48 11.40 -3.29 7.59
CA GLY A 48 12.09 -2.72 6.43
C GLY A 48 11.79 -1.24 6.18
N ARG A 49 12.70 -0.37 6.62
CA ARG A 49 13.71 0.21 5.72
C ARG A 49 14.65 1.20 6.43
N CYS A 50 15.95 0.86 6.37
CA CYS A 50 17.14 1.64 6.71
C CYS A 50 17.09 2.48 8.01
N LYS A 51 17.96 2.16 8.98
CA LYS A 51 18.31 3.06 10.10
C LYS A 51 18.91 4.40 9.63
N ASP A 52 19.28 4.47 8.36
CA ASP A 52 19.78 5.68 7.71
C ASP A 52 18.68 6.77 7.66
N PRO A 53 18.90 7.91 8.33
CA PRO A 53 17.96 9.03 8.38
C PRO A 53 17.85 9.80 7.04
N PHE A 54 18.73 9.56 6.08
CA PHE A 54 18.73 10.24 4.76
C PHE A 54 17.97 9.45 3.68
N MET A 55 17.55 8.22 3.96
CA MET A 55 16.84 7.34 3.02
C MET A 55 15.31 7.53 3.05
N ASN A 56 14.85 8.78 2.91
CA ASN A 56 13.41 9.13 2.92
C ASN A 56 12.69 8.73 1.63
N ASN A 57 13.41 8.63 0.50
CA ASN A 57 12.85 8.24 -0.80
C ASN A 57 12.54 6.73 -0.91
N LYS A 58 12.81 5.95 0.13
CA LYS A 58 12.63 4.50 0.15
C LYS A 58 11.52 4.09 1.13
N LEU A 59 10.47 4.88 1.30
CA LEU A 59 9.32 4.43 2.10
C LEU A 59 8.55 3.30 1.39
N PRO A 60 8.04 2.29 2.12
CA PRO A 60 7.10 1.32 1.57
C PRO A 60 5.88 2.00 0.99
N ASP A 61 5.48 1.55 -0.20
CA ASP A 61 4.17 1.85 -0.74
C ASP A 61 3.26 0.69 -0.36
N ILE A 62 2.51 0.87 0.74
CA ILE A 62 1.56 -0.14 1.24
C ILE A 62 0.55 -0.50 0.14
N ASN A 63 0.14 0.47 -0.68
CA ASN A 63 -0.84 0.21 -1.73
C ASN A 63 -0.24 -0.73 -2.78
N LYS A 64 0.99 -0.46 -3.24
CA LYS A 64 1.66 -1.35 -4.19
C LYS A 64 1.76 -2.79 -3.67
N GLU A 65 2.23 -2.96 -2.43
CA GLU A 65 2.41 -4.29 -1.84
C GLU A 65 1.06 -5.03 -1.68
N MET A 66 0.00 -4.31 -1.29
CA MET A 66 -1.34 -4.85 -1.18
C MET A 66 -1.94 -5.21 -2.55
N PHE A 67 -1.82 -4.33 -3.54
CA PHE A 67 -2.29 -4.58 -4.90
C PHE A 67 -1.58 -5.77 -5.53
N GLU A 68 -0.27 -5.91 -5.32
CA GLU A 68 0.49 -7.07 -5.81
C GLU A 68 -0.03 -8.38 -5.17
N TYR A 69 -0.28 -8.39 -3.87
CA TYR A 69 -0.89 -9.54 -3.19
C TYR A 69 -2.28 -9.86 -3.74
N LEU A 70 -3.14 -8.85 -3.88
CA LEU A 70 -4.50 -9.02 -4.37
C LEU A 70 -4.51 -9.55 -5.81
N LEU A 71 -3.75 -8.93 -6.72
CA LEU A 71 -3.66 -9.37 -8.12
C LEU A 71 -3.20 -10.82 -8.22
N LYS A 72 -2.16 -11.21 -7.47
CA LYS A 72 -1.68 -12.60 -7.44
C LYS A 72 -2.75 -13.56 -6.89
N ARG A 73 -3.44 -13.16 -5.83
CA ARG A 73 -4.48 -13.99 -5.20
C ARG A 73 -5.70 -14.15 -6.13
N VAL A 74 -6.12 -13.08 -6.80
CA VAL A 74 -7.21 -13.11 -7.78
C VAL A 74 -6.83 -14.01 -8.97
N ALA A 75 -5.64 -13.84 -9.54
CA ALA A 75 -5.18 -14.68 -10.66
C ALA A 75 -5.16 -16.19 -10.32
N ILE A 76 -4.77 -16.56 -9.09
CA ILE A 76 -4.83 -17.95 -8.64
C ILE A 76 -6.28 -18.45 -8.57
N LEU A 77 -7.20 -17.64 -8.04
CA LEU A 77 -8.61 -18.02 -7.92
C LEU A 77 -9.27 -18.15 -9.30
N GLU A 78 -8.97 -17.23 -10.22
CA GLU A 78 -9.44 -17.27 -11.61
C GLU A 78 -8.91 -18.50 -12.35
N HIS A 79 -7.64 -18.86 -12.16
CA HIS A 79 -7.06 -20.06 -12.75
C HIS A 79 -7.80 -21.34 -12.32
N ILE A 80 -8.14 -21.45 -11.03
CA ILE A 80 -8.89 -22.59 -10.48
C ILE A 80 -10.32 -22.63 -11.03
N LEU A 81 -10.99 -21.48 -11.20
CA LEU A 81 -12.37 -21.42 -11.67
C LEU A 81 -12.53 -21.71 -13.17
N ARG A 82 -11.52 -21.41 -13.98
CA ARG A 82 -11.55 -21.57 -15.44
C ARG A 82 -11.56 -23.04 -15.90
N GLU A 83 -11.15 -24.00 -15.05
CA GLU A 83 -11.14 -25.42 -15.44
C GLU A 83 -12.55 -26.06 -15.48
N ASP A 84 -13.54 -25.51 -14.75
CA ASP A 84 -14.87 -26.14 -14.59
C ASP A 84 -16.07 -25.31 -15.07
N ASN A 85 -15.93 -24.02 -15.42
CA ASN A 85 -17.08 -23.15 -15.75
C ASN A 85 -16.86 -22.20 -16.94
N LYS A 86 -17.52 -22.49 -18.08
CA LYS A 86 -17.47 -21.66 -19.30
C LYS A 86 -18.12 -20.28 -19.14
N GLU A 87 -19.18 -20.15 -18.32
CA GLU A 87 -19.85 -18.85 -18.10
C GLU A 87 -18.96 -17.84 -17.35
N VAL A 88 -18.09 -18.33 -16.45
CA VAL A 88 -17.17 -17.48 -15.68
C VAL A 88 -16.07 -16.92 -16.57
N LEU A 89 -15.60 -17.69 -17.56
CA LEU A 89 -14.60 -17.24 -18.53
C LEU A 89 -15.10 -16.06 -19.38
N GLU A 90 -16.38 -16.05 -19.75
CA GLU A 90 -16.95 -14.98 -20.56
C GLU A 90 -17.09 -13.67 -19.77
N GLN A 91 -17.45 -13.75 -18.48
CA GLN A 91 -17.49 -12.59 -17.58
C GLN A 91 -16.11 -12.01 -17.31
N ASP A 92 -15.10 -12.87 -17.19
CA ASP A 92 -13.71 -12.48 -16.97
C ASP A 92 -13.12 -11.74 -18.19
N LEU A 93 -13.38 -12.22 -19.41
CA LEU A 93 -13.01 -11.52 -20.65
C LEU A 93 -13.67 -10.13 -20.76
N GLN A 94 -14.91 -9.98 -20.28
CA GLN A 94 -15.58 -8.68 -20.24
C GLN A 94 -14.91 -7.72 -19.25
N LEU A 95 -14.50 -8.21 -18.07
CA LEU A 95 -13.76 -7.42 -17.08
C LEU A 95 -12.41 -6.95 -17.64
N GLU A 96 -11.69 -7.83 -18.34
CA GLU A 96 -10.41 -7.51 -18.98
C GLU A 96 -10.58 -6.42 -20.05
N HIS A 97 -11.65 -6.48 -20.84
CA HIS A 97 -11.97 -5.44 -21.83
C HIS A 97 -12.30 -4.07 -21.19
N ILE A 98 -13.03 -4.06 -20.08
CA ILE A 98 -13.34 -2.84 -19.31
C ILE A 98 -12.06 -2.22 -18.77
N TYR A 99 -11.16 -3.04 -18.20
CA TYR A 99 -9.88 -2.58 -17.68
C TYR A 99 -9.00 -1.98 -18.78
N GLU A 100 -8.85 -2.67 -19.91
CA GLU A 100 -8.09 -2.14 -21.05
C GLU A 100 -8.65 -0.81 -21.56
N SER A 101 -9.98 -0.71 -21.66
CA SER A 101 -10.66 0.54 -22.04
C SER A 101 -10.38 1.68 -21.06
N PHE A 102 -10.41 1.40 -19.76
CA PHE A 102 -10.06 2.37 -18.72
C PHE A 102 -8.59 2.81 -18.80
N ILE A 103 -7.65 1.87 -18.96
CA ILE A 103 -6.23 2.16 -19.11
C ILE A 103 -5.97 3.00 -20.36
N GLN A 104 -6.65 2.70 -21.47
CA GLN A 104 -6.53 3.48 -22.70
C GLN A 104 -7.07 4.91 -22.54
N ALA A 105 -8.18 5.08 -21.82
CA ALA A 105 -8.73 6.40 -21.52
C ALA A 105 -7.80 7.27 -20.65
N MET A 106 -7.05 6.67 -19.73
CA MET A 106 -6.08 7.39 -18.89
C MET A 106 -4.76 7.74 -19.60
N LYS A 107 -4.46 7.09 -20.74
CA LYS A 107 -3.25 7.37 -21.54
C LYS A 107 -3.43 8.55 -22.50
N ASN A 108 -4.66 9.01 -22.70
CA ASN A 108 -5.03 10.19 -23.51
C ASN A 108 -5.28 11.41 -22.61
#